data_AF-A0A1J5B369-F1
#
_entry.id   AF-A0A1J5B369-F1
#
_cell.length_a   1.000
_cell.length_b   1.000
_cell.length_c   1.000
_cell.angle_alpha   90.00
_cell.angle_beta   90.00
_cell.angle_gamma   90.00
#
_symmetry.space_group_name_H-M   'P 1'
#
loop_
_entity.id
_entity.type
_entity.pdbx_description
1 polymer ?
#
loop_
_entity_poly.entity_id
_entity_poly.type
_entity_poly.pdbx_seq_one_letter_code
_entity_poly.pdbx_strand_id
1 'polypeptide(L)'
;MKIKSLFFILAVVIVTACSKDLLDITFDVPLKSDMNVNIAKGAKANGTFDIKDTIILTDNEDITKYLANIKKWVVSGASGTFSTLSTNFKLIDCVINISSEGNVAEWTFQNLDIQEGTKVVFDNSNGQFDRVNLMLASKKPIYISFSGTTDQTGIDYKMALELLTKVTASPLN
;
A
#
# COMPACT_ATOMS: atom_id res chain seq x y z
N MET A 1 46.79 -14.94 -14.25
CA MET A 1 47.22 -13.65 -13.67
C MET A 1 45.97 -12.83 -13.37
N LYS A 2 45.63 -12.62 -12.08
CA LYS A 2 44.39 -11.96 -11.64
C LYS A 2 44.61 -10.44 -11.61
N ILE A 3 43.96 -9.69 -12.49
CA ILE A 3 43.95 -8.23 -12.44
C ILE A 3 42.74 -7.81 -11.60
N LYS A 4 43.00 -7.39 -10.36
CA LYS A 4 42.02 -6.72 -9.51
C LYS A 4 41.82 -5.30 -10.05
N SER A 5 40.72 -5.06 -10.76
CA SER A 5 40.28 -3.69 -11.09
C SER A 5 39.71 -3.04 -9.84
N LEU A 6 40.47 -2.09 -9.29
CA LEU A 6 40.07 -1.19 -8.23
C LEU A 6 39.29 -0.03 -8.89
N PHE A 7 37.96 -0.11 -8.90
CA PHE A 7 37.10 1.00 -9.33
C PHE A 7 37.02 2.02 -8.20
N PHE A 8 37.76 3.13 -8.35
CA PHE A 8 37.71 4.28 -7.46
C PHE A 8 36.50 5.13 -7.87
N ILE A 9 35.37 4.98 -7.16
CA ILE A 9 34.19 5.84 -7.37
C ILE A 9 34.52 7.20 -6.76
N LEU A 10 34.84 8.16 -7.61
CA LEU A 10 35.00 9.56 -7.25
C LEU A 10 33.63 10.12 -6.86
N ALA A 11 33.34 10.17 -5.56
CA ALA A 11 32.19 10.89 -5.03
C ALA A 11 32.43 12.40 -5.18
N VAL A 12 31.84 12.99 -6.21
CA VAL A 12 31.80 14.44 -6.37
C VAL A 12 30.72 14.98 -5.44
N VAL A 13 31.12 15.35 -4.22
CA VAL A 13 30.27 16.12 -3.30
C VAL A 13 30.40 17.58 -3.70
N ILE A 14 29.42 18.08 -4.47
CA ILE A 14 29.31 19.50 -4.77
C ILE A 14 28.62 20.16 -3.57
N VAL A 15 29.40 20.69 -2.62
CA VAL A 15 28.88 21.54 -1.54
C VAL A 15 28.93 22.99 -2.00
N THR A 16 27.80 23.51 -2.48
CA THR A 16 27.59 24.95 -2.68
C THR A 16 26.77 25.52 -1.53
N ALA A 17 27.45 26.34 -0.73
CA ALA A 17 26.98 27.47 0.10
C ALA A 17 25.57 27.42 0.76
N CYS A 18 25.61 27.27 2.08
CA CYS A 18 24.70 27.73 3.14
C CYS A 18 23.66 28.81 2.76
N SER A 19 22.41 28.42 2.49
CA SER A 19 21.22 29.13 2.98
C SER A 19 20.65 28.33 4.16
N LYS A 20 20.01 28.99 5.14
CA LYS A 20 19.32 28.33 6.26
C LYS A 20 18.01 27.63 5.82
N ASP A 21 18.02 27.02 4.64
CA ASP A 21 16.99 26.10 4.20
C ASP A 21 17.44 24.71 4.64
N LEU A 22 16.97 24.31 5.82
CA LEU A 22 17.05 22.93 6.29
C LEU A 22 16.58 22.02 5.15
N LEU A 23 17.52 21.28 4.54
CA LEU A 23 17.25 20.41 3.40
C LEU A 23 16.17 19.41 3.80
N ASP A 24 15.05 19.42 3.06
CA ASP A 24 13.98 18.45 3.27
C ASP A 24 14.51 17.03 3.08
N ILE A 25 14.13 16.15 4.01
CA ILE A 25 14.46 14.73 3.93
C ILE A 25 13.32 14.05 3.19
N THR A 26 13.66 13.27 2.17
CA THR A 26 12.71 12.45 1.42
C THR A 26 13.07 10.99 1.54
N PHE A 27 12.08 10.15 1.84
CA PHE A 27 12.25 8.72 2.00
C PHE A 27 11.03 7.97 1.49
N ASP A 28 11.27 6.77 0.96
CA ASP A 28 10.22 5.87 0.49
C ASP A 28 9.74 5.00 1.66
N VAL A 29 8.42 4.92 1.85
CA VAL A 29 7.80 4.11 2.88
C VAL A 29 6.64 3.31 2.27
N PRO A 30 6.80 1.99 2.05
CA PRO A 30 5.66 1.18 1.69
C PRO A 30 4.74 1.01 2.90
N LEU A 31 3.45 1.33 2.73
CA LEU A 31 2.43 1.04 3.74
C LEU A 31 1.74 -0.26 3.37
N LYS A 32 1.62 -1.18 4.33
CA LYS A 32 1.17 -2.55 4.08
C LYS A 32 0.03 -2.93 5.00
N SER A 33 -0.85 -3.78 4.49
CA SER A 33 -1.94 -4.39 5.26
C SER A 33 -2.21 -5.79 4.71
N ASP A 34 -2.38 -6.74 5.62
CA ASP A 34 -2.49 -8.15 5.32
C ASP A 34 -3.87 -8.64 5.75
N MET A 35 -4.75 -8.87 4.78
CA MET A 35 -6.12 -9.31 5.02
C MET A 35 -6.26 -10.81 4.76
N ASN A 36 -6.52 -11.58 5.81
CA ASN A 36 -6.86 -13.00 5.70
C ASN A 36 -8.36 -13.15 5.51
N VAL A 37 -8.77 -13.85 4.45
CA VAL A 37 -10.16 -14.10 4.11
C VAL A 37 -10.45 -15.59 4.23
N ASN A 38 -11.44 -15.92 5.05
CA ASN A 38 -12.03 -17.24 5.15
C ASN A 38 -13.48 -17.15 4.66
N ILE A 39 -13.78 -17.88 3.60
CA ILE A 39 -15.14 -18.04 3.09
C ILE A 39 -15.60 -19.43 3.48
N ALA A 40 -16.46 -19.52 4.50
CA ALA A 40 -17.00 -20.79 4.96
C ALA A 40 -17.69 -21.55 3.82
N LYS A 41 -17.60 -22.88 3.86
CA LYS A 41 -18.29 -23.74 2.91
C LYS A 41 -19.81 -23.55 3.06
N GLY A 42 -20.47 -23.24 1.96
CA GLY A 42 -21.90 -22.94 1.94
C GLY A 42 -22.68 -23.85 0.99
N ALA A 43 -24.01 -23.82 1.10
CA ALA A 43 -24.90 -24.47 0.14
C ALA A 43 -25.03 -23.70 -1.19
N LYS A 44 -24.61 -22.43 -1.22
CA LYS A 44 -24.58 -21.59 -2.42
C LYS A 44 -23.32 -21.89 -3.24
N ALA A 45 -23.43 -21.73 -4.55
CA ALA A 45 -22.28 -21.78 -5.44
C ALA A 45 -21.29 -20.65 -5.11
N ASN A 46 -21.79 -19.42 -4.95
CA ASN A 46 -20.93 -18.25 -4.73
C ASN A 46 -20.67 -17.97 -3.25
N GLY A 47 -19.43 -17.57 -2.95
CA GLY A 47 -19.01 -17.10 -1.62
C GLY A 47 -19.08 -15.58 -1.50
N THR A 48 -19.28 -15.07 -0.29
CA THR A 48 -19.26 -13.63 -0.01
C THR A 48 -18.31 -13.35 1.15
N PHE A 49 -17.61 -12.22 1.11
CA PHE A 49 -16.71 -11.80 2.18
C PHE A 49 -16.77 -10.29 2.40
N ASP A 50 -16.45 -9.88 3.63
CA ASP A 50 -16.20 -8.49 4.04
C ASP A 50 -15.12 -8.56 5.12
N ILE A 51 -13.92 -8.09 4.79
CA ILE A 51 -12.79 -8.05 5.71
C ILE A 51 -12.30 -6.61 5.83
N LYS A 52 -11.84 -6.25 7.03
CA LYS A 52 -11.37 -4.92 7.34
C LYS A 52 -10.03 -5.00 8.05
N ASP A 53 -9.22 -3.98 7.83
CA ASP A 53 -7.94 -3.80 8.51
C ASP A 53 -7.65 -2.31 8.70
N THR A 54 -6.60 -1.98 9.44
CA THR A 54 -6.19 -0.61 9.72
C THR A 54 -4.69 -0.46 9.57
N ILE A 55 -4.25 0.54 8.80
CA ILE A 55 -2.86 0.99 8.79
C ILE A 55 -2.71 2.08 9.84
N ILE A 56 -1.86 1.82 10.83
CA ILE A 56 -1.45 2.79 11.84
C ILE A 56 -0.09 3.35 11.43
N LEU A 57 -0.04 4.63 11.09
CA LEU A 57 1.18 5.27 10.55
C LEU A 57 2.37 5.20 11.51
N THR A 58 2.10 5.15 12.82
CA THR A 58 3.15 5.10 13.86
C THR A 58 3.80 3.73 14.04
N ASP A 59 3.28 2.70 13.36
CA ASP A 59 3.92 1.37 13.39
C ASP A 59 5.20 1.34 12.54
N ASN A 60 5.41 2.36 11.69
CA ASN A 60 6.64 2.53 10.94
C ASN A 60 7.59 3.50 11.68
N GLU A 61 8.81 3.04 11.97
CA GLU A 61 9.79 3.80 12.75
C GLU A 61 10.23 5.11 12.06
N ASP A 62 10.41 5.12 10.74
CA ASP A 62 10.79 6.31 9.99
C ASP A 62 9.66 7.35 10.00
N ILE A 63 8.41 6.90 9.81
CA ILE A 63 7.24 7.78 9.92
C ILE A 63 7.14 8.35 11.34
N THR A 64 7.24 7.51 12.36
CA THR A 64 7.16 7.95 13.77
C THR A 64 8.23 8.97 14.10
N LYS A 65 9.46 8.74 13.66
CA LYS A 65 10.60 9.64 13.86
C LYS A 65 10.33 11.04 13.29
N TYR A 66 9.71 11.12 12.12
CA TYR A 66 9.47 12.39 11.42
C TYR A 66 8.03 12.91 11.52
N LEU A 67 7.12 12.23 12.22
CA LEU A 67 5.67 12.44 12.10
C LEU A 67 5.23 13.91 12.26
N ALA A 68 5.81 14.61 13.24
CA ALA A 68 5.52 16.03 13.48
C ALA A 68 6.01 16.93 12.32
N ASN A 69 7.09 16.52 11.64
CA ASN A 69 7.81 17.26 10.63
C ASN A 69 7.39 16.90 9.19
N ILE A 70 6.55 15.88 9.00
CA ILE A 70 6.04 15.50 7.67
C ILE A 70 5.26 16.66 7.06
N LYS A 71 5.69 17.07 5.86
CA LYS A 71 5.10 18.13 5.05
C LYS A 71 4.23 17.59 3.93
N LYS A 72 4.63 16.45 3.34
CA LYS A 72 4.01 15.92 2.12
C LYS A 72 4.08 14.40 2.07
N TRP A 73 3.00 13.84 1.55
CA TRP A 73 2.89 12.44 1.12
C TRP A 73 2.66 12.39 -0.39
N VAL A 74 3.25 11.39 -1.03
CA VAL A 74 2.99 11.06 -2.43
C VAL A 74 2.81 9.55 -2.55
N VAL A 75 1.59 9.11 -2.80
CA VAL A 75 1.28 7.75 -3.24
C VAL A 75 1.61 7.66 -4.73
N SER A 76 2.56 6.79 -5.05
CA SER A 76 3.08 6.56 -6.41
C SER A 76 2.57 5.27 -7.04
N GLY A 77 1.97 4.39 -6.23
CA GLY A 77 1.39 3.14 -6.68
C GLY A 77 0.66 2.43 -5.55
N ALA A 78 -0.24 1.53 -5.93
CA ALA A 78 -0.94 0.65 -5.01
C ALA A 78 -1.16 -0.71 -5.68
N SER A 79 -1.09 -1.78 -4.90
CA SER A 79 -1.36 -3.13 -5.40
C SER A 79 -1.86 -4.07 -4.32
N GLY A 80 -2.64 -5.07 -4.72
CA GLY A 80 -3.01 -6.23 -3.91
C GLY A 80 -2.35 -7.49 -4.46
N THR A 81 -1.73 -8.29 -3.59
CA THR A 81 -1.15 -9.59 -3.97
C THR A 81 -1.88 -10.70 -3.23
N PHE A 82 -2.35 -11.72 -3.96
CA PHE A 82 -3.06 -12.86 -3.41
C PHE A 82 -2.09 -14.01 -3.14
N SER A 83 -2.15 -14.59 -1.95
CA SER A 83 -1.29 -15.70 -1.54
C SER A 83 -1.99 -16.63 -0.55
N THR A 84 -1.37 -17.77 -0.24
CA THR A 84 -1.91 -18.74 0.72
C THR A 84 -3.30 -19.24 0.29
N LEU A 85 -3.50 -19.44 -1.01
CA LEU A 85 -4.78 -19.90 -1.55
C LEU A 85 -4.99 -21.37 -1.21
N SER A 86 -6.16 -21.72 -0.69
CA SER A 86 -6.55 -23.14 -0.57
C SER A 86 -6.86 -23.75 -1.94
N THR A 87 -7.28 -22.95 -2.92
CA THR A 87 -7.50 -23.30 -4.32
C THR A 87 -7.59 -22.03 -5.17
N ASN A 88 -7.39 -22.14 -6.48
CA ASN A 88 -7.68 -21.05 -7.42
C ASN A 88 -9.19 -20.77 -7.46
N PHE A 89 -9.57 -19.52 -7.73
CA PHE A 89 -10.96 -19.05 -7.76
C PHE A 89 -11.10 -17.80 -8.62
N LYS A 90 -12.33 -17.34 -8.86
CA LYS A 90 -12.63 -16.06 -9.51
C LYS A 90 -13.28 -15.10 -8.52
N LEU A 91 -12.79 -13.86 -8.47
CA LEU A 91 -13.52 -12.73 -7.90
C LEU A 91 -14.58 -12.28 -8.92
N ILE A 92 -15.86 -12.36 -8.56
CA ILE A 92 -16.96 -11.98 -9.45
C ILE A 92 -17.15 -10.47 -9.44
N ASP A 93 -17.43 -9.92 -8.27
CA ASP A 93 -17.61 -8.49 -8.03
C ASP A 93 -16.99 -8.16 -6.68
N CYS A 94 -16.00 -7.27 -6.67
CA CYS A 94 -15.25 -6.92 -5.46
C CYS A 94 -14.96 -5.43 -5.40
N VAL A 95 -14.86 -4.94 -4.18
CA VAL A 95 -14.55 -3.55 -3.87
C VAL A 95 -13.46 -3.53 -2.81
N ILE A 96 -12.42 -2.75 -3.04
CA ILE A 96 -11.47 -2.35 -2.01
C ILE A 96 -11.61 -0.86 -1.75
N ASN A 97 -11.75 -0.52 -0.48
CA ASN A 97 -11.91 0.84 0.00
C ASN A 97 -10.81 1.18 0.99
N ILE A 98 -10.22 2.35 0.82
CA ILE A 98 -9.32 3.00 1.77
C ILE A 98 -10.00 4.28 2.23
N SER A 99 -10.14 4.46 3.53
CA SER A 99 -10.86 5.60 4.10
C SER A 99 -10.21 6.15 5.35
N SER A 100 -10.33 7.45 5.54
CA SER A 100 -9.95 8.15 6.76
C SER A 100 -10.54 9.56 6.72
N GLU A 101 -11.00 10.07 7.87
CA GLU A 101 -11.47 11.46 8.03
C GLU A 101 -12.44 11.92 6.92
N GLY A 102 -13.44 11.09 6.59
CA GLY A 102 -14.47 11.40 5.58
C GLY A 102 -14.01 11.33 4.11
N ASN A 103 -12.74 11.02 3.84
CA ASN A 103 -12.25 10.72 2.50
C ASN A 103 -12.38 9.22 2.22
N VAL A 104 -12.66 8.86 0.97
CA VAL A 104 -12.74 7.47 0.49
C VAL A 104 -12.04 7.34 -0.86
N ALA A 105 -11.15 6.37 -0.99
CA ALA A 105 -10.58 5.92 -2.26
C ALA A 105 -11.06 4.48 -2.52
N GLU A 106 -11.69 4.28 -3.67
CA GLU A 106 -12.35 3.03 -4.02
C GLU A 106 -11.77 2.46 -5.33
N TRP A 107 -11.59 1.14 -5.35
CA TRP A 107 -11.34 0.38 -6.56
C TRP A 107 -12.30 -0.81 -6.64
N THR A 108 -12.84 -1.04 -7.82
CA THR A 108 -13.74 -2.15 -8.10
C THR A 108 -13.07 -3.13 -9.06
N PHE A 109 -13.29 -4.42 -8.84
CA PHE A 109 -12.76 -5.49 -9.67
C PHE A 109 -13.91 -6.41 -10.07
N GLN A 110 -13.92 -6.82 -11.34
CA GLN A 110 -14.93 -7.73 -11.87
C GLN A 110 -14.28 -8.88 -12.62
N ASN A 111 -14.80 -10.08 -12.42
CA ASN A 111 -14.43 -11.30 -13.13
C ASN A 111 -12.92 -11.57 -13.17
N LEU A 112 -12.23 -11.36 -12.04
CA LEU A 112 -10.78 -11.51 -11.95
C LEU A 112 -10.40 -12.92 -11.49
N ASP A 113 -9.63 -13.63 -12.32
CA ASP A 113 -9.08 -14.94 -11.98
C ASP A 113 -7.92 -14.81 -10.99
N ILE A 114 -8.03 -15.51 -9.86
CA ILE A 114 -7.05 -15.51 -8.78
C ILE A 114 -6.37 -16.88 -8.70
N GLN A 115 -5.05 -16.84 -8.81
CA GLN A 115 -4.13 -17.94 -8.56
C GLN A 115 -3.05 -17.46 -7.59
N GLU A 116 -2.27 -18.40 -7.05
CA GLU A 116 -1.19 -18.07 -6.12
C GLU A 116 -0.22 -17.04 -6.75
N GLY A 117 0.01 -15.93 -6.04
CA GLY A 117 0.86 -14.84 -6.49
C GLY A 117 0.22 -13.86 -7.47
N THR A 118 -1.08 -13.98 -7.78
CA THR A 118 -1.78 -12.97 -8.60
C THR A 118 -1.59 -11.58 -7.97
N LYS A 119 -1.05 -10.64 -8.76
CA LYS A 119 -0.88 -9.25 -8.37
C LYS A 119 -1.83 -8.36 -9.16
N VAL A 120 -2.63 -7.58 -8.45
CA VAL A 120 -3.54 -6.59 -9.01
C VAL A 120 -2.96 -5.21 -8.76
N VAL A 121 -2.74 -4.45 -9.83
CA VAL A 121 -2.31 -3.05 -9.73
C VAL A 121 -3.54 -2.17 -9.72
N PHE A 122 -3.59 -1.25 -8.76
CA PHE A 122 -4.70 -0.33 -8.62
C PHE A 122 -4.40 0.94 -9.40
N ASP A 123 -5.34 1.36 -10.25
CA ASP A 123 -5.18 2.59 -11.04
C ASP A 123 -5.41 3.86 -10.20
N ASN A 124 -5.20 5.01 -10.84
CA ASN A 124 -5.55 6.31 -10.29
C ASN A 124 -6.44 7.08 -11.27
N SER A 125 -7.30 6.40 -12.04
CA SER A 125 -8.07 7.06 -13.11
C SER A 125 -9.08 8.06 -12.57
N ASN A 126 -9.48 7.93 -11.30
CA ASN A 126 -10.49 8.76 -10.64
C ASN A 126 -9.93 9.53 -9.43
N GLY A 127 -8.61 9.77 -9.38
CA GLY A 127 -7.95 10.53 -8.30
C GLY A 127 -7.91 9.82 -6.95
N GLN A 128 -7.97 8.48 -6.94
CA GLN A 128 -7.90 7.67 -5.74
C GLN A 128 -6.63 7.95 -4.92
N PHE A 129 -5.46 8.04 -5.57
CA PHE A 129 -4.19 8.31 -4.89
C PHE A 129 -4.16 9.71 -4.27
N ASP A 130 -4.79 10.69 -4.90
CA ASP A 130 -4.91 12.04 -4.32
C ASP A 130 -5.74 12.03 -3.04
N ARG A 131 -6.83 11.25 -3.01
CA ARG A 131 -7.61 11.05 -1.79
C ARG A 131 -6.81 10.34 -0.71
N VAL A 132 -6.03 9.32 -1.06
CA VAL A 132 -5.14 8.65 -0.10
C VAL A 132 -4.06 9.61 0.42
N ASN A 133 -3.50 10.49 -0.42
CA ASN A 133 -2.56 11.53 0.03
C ASN A 133 -3.19 12.47 1.08
N LEU A 134 -4.46 12.87 0.89
CA LEU A 134 -5.20 13.68 1.87
C LEU A 134 -5.41 12.93 3.19
N MET A 135 -5.75 11.63 3.12
CA MET A 135 -5.88 10.78 4.31
C MET A 135 -4.56 10.70 5.08
N LEU A 136 -3.45 10.46 4.39
CA LEU A 136 -2.11 10.39 4.99
C LEU A 136 -1.69 11.71 5.62
N ALA A 137 -2.02 12.83 4.98
CA ALA A 137 -1.73 14.17 5.51
C ALA A 137 -2.48 14.48 6.81
N SER A 138 -3.61 13.82 7.08
CA SER A 138 -4.34 13.98 8.34
C SER A 138 -3.62 13.38 9.55
N LYS A 139 -2.63 12.50 9.33
CA LYS A 139 -1.88 11.76 10.36
C LYS A 139 -2.78 10.92 11.28
N LYS A 140 -3.95 10.49 10.77
CA LYS A 140 -4.90 9.61 11.44
C LYS A 140 -4.78 8.18 10.93
N PRO A 141 -5.34 7.19 11.66
CA PRO A 141 -5.43 5.81 11.16
C PRO A 141 -6.13 5.76 9.81
N ILE A 142 -5.66 4.86 8.96
CA ILE A 142 -6.25 4.60 7.64
C ILE A 142 -6.96 3.26 7.71
N TYR A 143 -8.26 3.25 7.39
CA TYR A 143 -9.08 2.06 7.40
C TYR A 143 -9.16 1.46 6.00
N ILE A 144 -8.99 0.15 5.93
CA ILE A 144 -9.10 -0.61 4.69
C ILE A 144 -10.27 -1.57 4.83
N SER A 145 -11.09 -1.67 3.79
CA SER A 145 -12.05 -2.76 3.66
C SER A 145 -11.93 -3.41 2.31
N PHE A 146 -11.97 -4.73 2.27
CA PHE A 146 -12.07 -5.52 1.06
C PHE A 146 -13.30 -6.42 1.15
N SER A 147 -14.22 -6.25 0.22
CA SER A 147 -15.48 -7.00 0.22
C SER A 147 -15.84 -7.44 -1.20
N GLY A 148 -16.65 -8.49 -1.30
CA GLY A 148 -17.08 -8.97 -2.59
C GLY A 148 -17.64 -10.38 -2.60
N THR A 149 -17.70 -10.92 -3.81
CA THR A 149 -18.23 -12.25 -4.12
C THR A 149 -17.21 -13.08 -4.89
N THR A 150 -17.11 -14.36 -4.57
CA THR A 150 -16.31 -15.38 -5.26
C THR A 150 -17.20 -16.39 -5.97
N ASP A 151 -16.67 -17.05 -6.99
CA ASP A 151 -17.38 -18.10 -7.75
C ASP A 151 -17.52 -19.44 -7.01
N GLN A 152 -16.92 -19.55 -5.83
CA GLN A 152 -16.99 -20.74 -4.98
C GLN A 152 -16.95 -20.39 -3.49
N THR A 153 -17.38 -21.34 -2.65
CA THR A 153 -17.31 -21.27 -1.18
C THR A 153 -16.26 -22.23 -0.63
N GLY A 154 -15.97 -22.17 0.67
CA GLY A 154 -15.02 -23.08 1.32
C GLY A 154 -13.58 -22.80 0.93
N ILE A 155 -13.22 -21.53 0.76
CA ILE A 155 -11.89 -21.10 0.36
C ILE A 155 -11.25 -20.19 1.40
N ASP A 156 -9.93 -20.27 1.45
CA ASP A 156 -9.06 -19.47 2.29
C ASP A 156 -8.03 -18.80 1.39
N TYR A 157 -7.78 -17.51 1.63
CA TYR A 157 -6.71 -16.80 0.97
C TYR A 157 -6.27 -15.58 1.79
N LYS A 158 -5.08 -15.09 1.50
CA LYS A 158 -4.56 -13.81 1.99
C LYS A 158 -4.49 -12.82 0.84
N MET A 159 -4.92 -11.58 1.09
CA MET A 159 -4.67 -10.45 0.20
C MET A 159 -3.77 -9.43 0.92
N ALA A 160 -2.56 -9.26 0.40
CA ALA A 160 -1.58 -8.30 0.89
C ALA A 160 -1.68 -7.00 0.07
N LEU A 161 -2.17 -5.94 0.71
CA LEU A 161 -2.20 -4.59 0.17
C LEU A 161 -0.84 -3.93 0.37
N GLU A 162 -0.35 -3.24 -0.64
CA GLU A 162 0.83 -2.37 -0.57
C GLU A 162 0.53 -1.02 -1.23
N LEU A 163 0.78 0.07 -0.51
CA LEU A 163 0.82 1.44 -1.02
C LEU A 163 2.28 1.89 -1.10
N LEU A 164 2.75 2.24 -2.28
CA LEU A 164 4.08 2.79 -2.50
C LEU A 164 4.06 4.29 -2.22
N THR A 165 4.50 4.69 -1.03
CA THR A 165 4.48 6.10 -0.62
C THR A 165 5.87 6.70 -0.55
N LYS A 166 5.96 7.98 -0.86
CA LYS A 166 7.13 8.83 -0.66
C LYS A 166 6.77 9.94 0.29
N VAL A 167 7.59 10.11 1.33
CA VAL A 167 7.38 11.07 2.41
C VAL A 167 8.43 12.16 2.29
N THR A 168 8.01 13.41 2.42
CA THR A 168 8.93 14.56 2.57
C THR A 168 8.68 15.22 3.91
N ALA A 169 9.74 15.39 4.70
CA ALA A 169 9.69 15.97 6.04
C ALA A 169 10.78 17.03 6.23
N SER A 170 10.53 18.01 7.10
CA SER A 170 11.62 18.82 7.66
C SER A 170 12.59 17.91 8.42
N PRO A 171 13.90 18.20 8.37
CA PRO A 171 14.87 17.55 9.25
C PRO A 171 14.51 17.77 10.74
N LEU A 172 15.02 16.90 11.59
CA LEU A 172 14.84 17.01 13.03
C LEU A 172 15.65 18.21 13.54
N ASN A 173 15.04 19.01 14.40
CA ASN A 173 15.71 20.12 15.10
C ASN A 173 16.54 19.60 16.26
#